data_AF-A0A8J4WB48-F1
#
_entry.id   AF-A0A8J4WB48-F1
#
_cell.length_a   1.000
_cell.length_b   1.000
_cell.length_c   1.000
_cell.angle_alpha   90.00
_cell.angle_beta   90.00
_cell.angle_gamma   90.00
#
_symmetry.space_group_name_H-M   'P 1'
#
loop_
_entity.id
_entity.type
_entity.pdbx_description
1 polymer ?
#
loop_
_entity_poly.entity_id
_entity_poly.type
_entity_poly.pdbx_seq_one_letter_code
_entity_poly.pdbx_strand_id
1 'polypeptide(L)'
;MQWLEDHHCYYEASTQQGIYAPISSHEAMLAEMDRILGSSPGEDIERLIRAVKKHYDKKDYHRVNSHQEIPSEAYIYNIMAFSLDPAQLQQGREYFGSRSDVAMVVSSEHNFEMQHPDVSKGLGIAMGNAEPEIKALAQAISLTNVEHGVAHAIHCVLEGKPVSQPETVIEGGQ
;
A
#
# COMPACT_ATOMS: atom_id res chain seq x y z
N MET A 1 -5.11 14.07 6.71
CA MET A 1 -3.78 14.23 6.08
C MET A 1 -3.01 15.44 6.62
N GLN A 2 -3.68 16.48 7.16
CA GLN A 2 -3.02 17.63 7.81
C GLN A 2 -1.79 17.28 8.67
N TRP A 3 -1.89 16.27 9.55
CA TRP A 3 -0.75 15.85 10.38
C TRP A 3 0.50 15.48 9.55
N LEU A 4 0.34 14.79 8.42
CA LEU A 4 1.46 14.41 7.54
C LEU A 4 2.11 15.65 6.94
N GLU A 5 1.31 16.64 6.54
CA GLU A 5 1.81 17.90 6.00
C GLU A 5 2.57 18.72 7.04
N ASP A 6 2.01 18.83 8.25
CA ASP A 6 2.62 19.56 9.37
C ASP A 6 3.96 18.96 9.81
N HIS A 7 4.13 17.64 9.62
CA HIS A 7 5.36 16.92 9.94
C HIS A 7 6.27 16.75 8.72
N HIS A 8 5.95 17.34 7.57
CA HIS A 8 6.69 17.19 6.31
C HIS A 8 6.91 15.73 5.89
N CYS A 9 5.95 14.86 6.19
CA CYS A 9 5.95 13.47 5.79
C CYS A 9 5.38 13.36 4.37
N TYR A 10 6.06 12.61 3.50
CA TYR A 10 5.53 12.35 2.17
C TYR A 10 4.33 11.39 2.25
N TYR A 11 3.33 11.61 1.41
CA TYR A 11 2.19 10.71 1.32
C TYR A 11 1.63 10.59 -0.10
N GLU A 12 0.98 9.45 -0.36
CA GLU A 12 0.20 9.18 -1.56
C GLU A 12 -1.22 8.77 -1.15
N ALA A 13 -2.22 9.53 -1.62
CA ALA A 13 -3.62 9.19 -1.47
C ALA A 13 -4.08 8.43 -2.72
N SER A 14 -4.37 7.15 -2.55
CA SER A 14 -4.89 6.28 -3.62
C SER A 14 -6.41 6.41 -3.70
N THR A 15 -6.91 6.71 -4.89
CA THR A 15 -8.34 6.94 -5.16
C THR A 15 -8.79 6.23 -6.42
N GLN A 16 -10.09 6.19 -6.65
CA GLN A 16 -10.68 5.69 -7.90
C GLN A 16 -10.35 6.56 -9.13
N GLN A 17 -9.84 7.77 -8.92
CA GLN A 17 -9.48 8.73 -9.98
C GLN A 17 -7.96 8.77 -10.25
N GLY A 18 -7.18 8.00 -9.50
CA GLY A 18 -5.71 8.03 -9.56
C GLY A 18 -5.07 8.27 -8.19
N ILE A 19 -3.78 8.56 -8.21
CA ILE A 19 -2.97 8.82 -7.02
C ILE A 19 -2.79 10.33 -6.87
N TYR A 20 -3.04 10.86 -5.68
CA TYR A 20 -2.77 12.26 -5.33
C TYR A 20 -1.57 12.34 -4.40
N ALA A 21 -0.61 13.21 -4.71
CA ALA A 21 0.60 13.40 -3.90
C ALA A 21 1.04 14.86 -3.84
N PRO A 22 1.62 15.32 -2.71
CA PRO A 22 2.03 16.70 -2.52
C PRO A 22 3.27 17.08 -3.35
N ILE A 23 3.25 18.24 -4.03
CA ILE A 23 4.35 18.76 -4.85
C ILE A 23 5.59 19.11 -4.00
N SER A 24 5.38 19.76 -2.85
CA SER A 24 6.46 20.32 -2.03
C SER A 24 7.39 19.26 -1.44
N SER A 25 6.85 18.09 -1.12
CA SER A 25 7.62 16.95 -0.62
C SER A 25 8.30 16.17 -1.74
N HIS A 26 7.97 16.46 -3.00
CA HIS A 26 8.26 15.57 -4.12
C HIS A 26 9.69 15.71 -4.66
N GLU A 27 10.17 16.93 -4.94
CA GLU A 27 11.51 17.10 -5.53
C GLU A 27 12.64 16.76 -4.56
N ALA A 28 12.51 17.21 -3.30
CA ALA A 28 13.47 16.90 -2.25
C ALA A 28 13.49 15.40 -1.93
N MET A 29 12.31 14.75 -1.90
CA MET A 29 12.23 13.32 -1.68
C MET A 29 12.74 12.52 -2.89
N LEU A 30 12.43 12.89 -4.14
CA LEU A 30 12.99 12.21 -5.30
C LEU A 30 14.51 12.29 -5.33
N ALA A 31 15.07 13.46 -5.01
CA ALA A 31 16.51 13.63 -4.91
C ALA A 31 17.11 12.77 -3.79
N GLU A 32 16.42 12.63 -2.65
CA GLU A 32 16.84 11.74 -1.57
C GLU A 32 16.74 10.26 -1.94
N MET A 33 15.65 9.87 -2.60
CA MET A 33 15.46 8.54 -3.17
C MET A 33 16.57 8.17 -4.16
N ASP A 34 16.99 9.12 -5.01
CA ASP A 34 18.10 8.91 -5.94
C ASP A 34 19.45 8.79 -5.25
N ARG A 35 19.69 9.59 -4.19
CA ARG A 35 20.88 9.41 -3.34
C ARG A 35 20.91 8.02 -2.72
N ILE A 36 19.77 7.54 -2.22
CA ILE A 36 19.65 6.23 -1.58
C ILE A 36 19.88 5.11 -2.59
N LEU A 37 19.24 5.14 -3.76
CA LEU A 37 19.50 4.16 -4.82
C LEU A 37 20.99 4.12 -5.22
N GLY A 38 21.66 5.27 -5.25
CA GLY A 38 23.10 5.37 -5.51
C GLY A 38 24.00 4.79 -4.40
N SER A 39 23.47 4.59 -3.19
CA SER A 39 24.18 4.03 -2.04
C SER A 39 24.03 2.51 -1.87
N SER A 40 23.36 1.83 -2.81
CA SER A 40 23.07 0.38 -2.77
C SER A 40 22.29 -0.03 -1.51
N PRO A 41 21.03 0.43 -1.38
CA PRO A 41 20.19 0.12 -0.22
C PRO A 41 19.69 -1.33 -0.30
N GLY A 42 19.02 -1.80 0.76
CA GLY A 42 18.39 -3.12 0.74
C GLY A 42 17.34 -3.27 -0.38
N GLU A 43 17.10 -4.51 -0.81
CA GLU A 43 16.22 -4.84 -1.96
C GLU A 43 14.79 -4.28 -1.81
N ASP A 44 14.22 -4.32 -0.60
CA ASP A 44 12.89 -3.79 -0.34
C ASP A 44 12.80 -2.27 -0.51
N ILE A 45 13.85 -1.54 -0.11
CA ILE A 45 13.95 -0.09 -0.29
C ILE A 45 14.06 0.24 -1.77
N GLU A 46 14.90 -0.48 -2.51
CA GLU A 46 15.01 -0.30 -3.96
C GLU A 46 13.66 -0.53 -4.64
N ARG A 47 12.96 -1.61 -4.29
CA ARG A 47 11.65 -1.93 -4.89
C ARG A 47 10.64 -0.82 -4.61
N LEU A 48 10.57 -0.33 -3.38
CA LEU A 48 9.67 0.74 -2.97
C LEU A 48 9.96 2.04 -3.72
N ILE A 49 11.22 2.48 -3.74
CA ILE A 49 11.62 3.70 -4.43
C ILE A 49 11.30 3.60 -5.92
N ARG A 50 11.65 2.48 -6.57
CA ARG A 50 11.35 2.28 -8.00
C ARG A 50 9.85 2.26 -8.28
N ALA A 51 9.03 1.72 -7.36
CA ALA A 51 7.57 1.74 -7.50
C ALA A 51 7.01 3.16 -7.46
N VAL A 52 7.44 3.97 -6.49
CA VAL A 52 7.06 5.39 -6.37
C VAL A 52 7.46 6.16 -7.63
N LYS A 53 8.71 6.03 -8.08
CA LYS A 53 9.18 6.69 -9.31
C LYS A 53 8.44 6.23 -10.56
N LYS A 54 8.06 4.95 -10.66
CA LYS A 54 7.30 4.43 -11.80
C LYS A 54 5.86 4.96 -11.83
N HIS A 55 5.24 5.17 -10.67
CA HIS A 55 3.90 5.74 -10.58
C HIS A 55 3.88 7.21 -10.96
N TYR A 56 4.95 7.93 -10.64
CA TYR A 56 5.09 9.35 -10.96
C TYR A 56 4.92 9.68 -12.45
N ASP A 57 5.39 8.81 -13.34
CA ASP A 57 5.31 9.03 -14.80
C ASP A 57 3.94 8.64 -15.40
N LYS A 58 2.99 8.15 -14.60
CA LYS A 58 1.66 7.78 -15.08
C LYS A 58 0.74 9.00 -15.20
N LYS A 59 -0.14 8.98 -16.20
CA LYS A 59 -1.14 10.04 -16.44
C LYS A 59 -2.12 10.24 -15.28
N ASP A 60 -2.35 9.21 -14.47
CA ASP A 60 -3.32 9.23 -13.37
C ASP A 60 -2.66 9.61 -12.03
N TYR A 61 -1.50 10.27 -12.10
CA TYR A 61 -0.77 10.79 -10.95
C TYR A 61 -0.99 12.32 -10.85
N HIS A 62 -1.83 12.70 -9.89
CA HIS A 62 -2.27 14.07 -9.66
C HIS A 62 -1.38 14.73 -8.62
N ARG A 63 -0.76 15.85 -8.97
CA ARG A 63 0.11 16.60 -8.07
C ARG A 63 -0.68 17.73 -7.44
N VAL A 64 -0.64 17.80 -6.12
CA VAL A 64 -1.39 18.80 -5.33
C VAL A 64 -0.46 19.58 -4.42
N ASN A 65 -0.80 20.81 -4.03
CA ASN A 65 -0.03 21.53 -3.01
C ASN A 65 -0.37 21.08 -1.59
N SER A 66 -1.59 20.55 -1.40
CA SER A 66 -2.08 20.05 -0.12
C SER A 66 -3.22 19.05 -0.37
N HIS A 67 -3.49 18.19 0.62
CA HIS A 67 -4.65 17.31 0.67
C HIS A 67 -5.97 18.04 0.50
N GLN A 68 -6.02 19.34 0.76
CA GLN A 68 -7.22 20.17 0.55
C GLN A 68 -7.59 20.33 -0.93
N GLU A 69 -6.65 20.09 -1.86
CA GLU A 69 -6.91 20.12 -3.31
C GLU A 69 -7.42 18.78 -3.86
N ILE A 70 -7.44 17.72 -3.03
CA ILE A 70 -8.01 16.44 -3.44
C ILE A 70 -9.53 16.62 -3.57
N PRO A 71 -10.15 16.29 -4.73
CA PRO A 71 -11.58 16.48 -4.93
C PRO A 71 -12.41 15.72 -3.90
N SER A 72 -13.48 16.33 -3.41
CA SER A 72 -14.37 15.73 -2.39
C SER A 72 -15.05 14.43 -2.85
N GLU A 73 -15.21 14.27 -4.15
CA GLU A 73 -15.75 13.11 -4.84
C GLU A 73 -14.70 12.00 -5.07
N ALA A 74 -13.42 12.29 -4.85
CA ALA A 74 -12.37 11.27 -4.89
C ALA A 74 -12.45 10.44 -3.60
N TYR A 75 -12.84 9.19 -3.75
CA TYR A 75 -12.94 8.23 -2.68
C TYR A 75 -11.56 7.67 -2.37
N ILE A 76 -10.99 8.12 -1.25
CA ILE A 76 -9.68 7.70 -0.78
C ILE A 76 -9.83 6.35 -0.05
N TYR A 77 -9.22 5.30 -0.60
CA TYR A 77 -9.23 3.97 0.01
C TYR A 77 -7.94 3.63 0.74
N ASN A 78 -6.81 4.27 0.38
CA ASN A 78 -5.53 4.08 1.04
C ASN A 78 -4.72 5.37 1.04
N ILE A 79 -4.05 5.66 2.15
CA ILE A 79 -3.08 6.75 2.25
C ILE A 79 -1.76 6.14 2.70
N MET A 80 -0.80 6.01 1.79
CA MET A 80 0.55 5.54 2.12
C MET A 80 1.40 6.74 2.51
N ALA A 81 1.94 6.74 3.72
CA ALA A 81 2.96 7.68 4.15
C ALA A 81 4.34 7.01 4.08
N PHE A 82 5.35 7.77 3.66
CA PHE A 82 6.72 7.31 3.53
C PHE A 82 7.67 8.29 4.18
N SER A 83 8.68 7.76 4.86
CA SER A 83 9.78 8.55 5.39
C SER A 83 11.03 7.71 5.55
N LEU A 84 12.17 8.39 5.49
CA LEU A 84 13.49 7.82 5.73
C LEU A 84 14.00 8.15 7.14
N ASP A 85 13.31 9.05 7.84
CA ASP A 85 13.58 9.38 9.22
C ASP A 85 12.86 8.36 10.13
N PRO A 86 13.60 7.47 10.83
CA PRO A 86 12.99 6.49 11.72
C PRO A 86 12.18 7.12 12.86
N ALA A 87 12.57 8.31 13.33
CA ALA A 87 11.85 9.01 14.38
C ALA A 87 10.50 9.53 13.86
N GLN A 88 10.46 10.09 12.64
CA GLN A 88 9.23 10.53 12.00
C GLN A 88 8.28 9.35 11.73
N LEU A 89 8.82 8.20 11.28
CA LEU A 89 8.04 6.97 11.11
C LEU A 89 7.45 6.48 12.43
N GLN A 90 8.24 6.44 13.49
CA GLN A 90 7.78 6.02 14.81
C GLN A 90 6.67 6.95 15.31
N GLN A 91 6.87 8.26 15.21
CA GLN A 91 5.89 9.25 15.62
C GLN A 91 4.58 9.13 14.82
N GLY A 92 4.67 8.93 13.52
CA GLY A 92 3.51 8.71 12.65
C GLY A 92 2.76 7.42 13.03
N ARG A 93 3.49 6.32 13.23
CA ARG A 93 2.92 5.04 13.62
C ARG A 93 2.21 5.10 14.98
N GLU A 94 2.81 5.74 15.96
CA GLU A 94 2.18 5.93 17.27
C GLU A 94 0.93 6.79 17.16
N TYR A 95 1.01 7.90 16.42
CA TYR A 95 -0.11 8.81 16.23
C TYR A 95 -1.28 8.11 15.54
N PHE A 96 -1.08 7.50 14.37
CA PHE A 96 -2.16 6.85 13.61
C PHE A 96 -2.58 5.49 14.19
N GLY A 97 -1.68 4.77 14.85
CA GLY A 97 -1.99 3.51 15.53
C GLY A 97 -2.88 3.69 16.77
N SER A 98 -2.87 4.87 17.38
CA SER A 98 -3.75 5.20 18.52
C SER A 98 -5.17 5.62 18.12
N ARG A 99 -5.42 5.82 16.81
CA ARG A 99 -6.70 6.33 16.31
C ARG A 99 -7.68 5.19 16.03
N SER A 100 -8.94 5.39 16.41
CA SER A 100 -10.01 4.42 16.14
C SER A 100 -10.73 4.64 14.81
N ASP A 101 -10.52 5.80 14.17
CA ASP A 101 -11.20 6.21 12.93
C ASP A 101 -10.40 5.84 11.66
N VAL A 102 -9.25 5.20 11.81
CA VAL A 102 -8.43 4.67 10.72
C VAL A 102 -7.87 3.30 11.10
N ALA A 103 -7.72 2.41 10.13
CA ALA A 103 -6.88 1.23 10.28
C ALA A 103 -5.48 1.57 9.78
N MET A 104 -4.46 1.34 10.62
CA MET A 104 -3.07 1.52 10.22
C MET A 104 -2.43 0.16 9.90
N VAL A 105 -1.75 0.08 8.76
CA VAL A 105 -0.97 -1.09 8.34
C VAL A 105 0.46 -0.67 7.98
N VAL A 106 1.38 -1.63 8.03
CA VAL A 106 2.78 -1.43 7.68
C VAL A 106 3.17 -2.51 6.70
N SER A 107 3.60 -2.13 5.50
CA SER A 107 4.02 -3.07 4.45
C SER A 107 5.52 -3.03 4.18
N SER A 108 6.22 -2.02 4.70
CA SER A 108 7.67 -1.85 4.62
C SER A 108 8.19 -1.13 5.87
N GLU A 109 9.46 -1.34 6.19
CA GLU A 109 10.14 -0.61 7.28
C GLU A 109 10.03 0.91 7.13
N HIS A 110 9.95 1.42 5.90
CA HIS A 110 9.97 2.87 5.62
C HIS A 110 8.60 3.50 5.33
N ASN A 111 7.51 2.76 5.55
CA ASN A 111 6.17 3.30 5.34
C ASN A 111 5.21 2.96 6.46
N PHE A 112 4.07 3.65 6.48
CA PHE A 112 2.88 3.23 7.17
C PHE A 112 1.69 3.70 6.34
N GLU A 113 0.60 2.93 6.34
CA GLU A 113 -0.56 3.19 5.51
C GLU A 113 -1.80 3.34 6.37
N MET A 114 -2.68 4.27 6.00
CA MET A 114 -3.96 4.49 6.65
C MET A 114 -5.08 4.14 5.68
N GLN A 115 -6.00 3.31 6.16
CA GLN A 115 -7.17 2.85 5.44
C GLN A 115 -8.42 3.08 6.29
N HIS A 116 -9.59 2.93 5.68
CA HIS A 116 -10.85 2.95 6.43
C HIS A 116 -10.82 1.84 7.52
N PRO A 117 -11.31 2.09 8.75
CA PRO A 117 -11.18 1.15 9.87
C PRO A 117 -11.88 -0.20 9.63
N ASP A 118 -12.86 -0.24 8.73
CA ASP A 118 -13.51 -1.49 8.31
C ASP A 118 -12.73 -2.26 7.22
N VAL A 119 -11.71 -1.69 6.59
CA VAL A 119 -10.87 -2.40 5.62
C VAL A 119 -10.06 -3.50 6.30
N SER A 120 -9.64 -3.31 7.55
CA SER A 120 -9.01 -4.37 8.35
C SER A 120 -9.97 -5.46 8.80
N LYS A 121 -11.29 -5.22 8.68
CA LYS A 121 -12.34 -6.25 8.78
C LYS A 121 -12.62 -6.93 7.44
N GLY A 122 -11.91 -6.52 6.37
CA GLY A 122 -11.92 -7.19 5.09
C GLY A 122 -11.45 -8.63 5.22
N LEU A 123 -11.84 -9.47 4.26
CA LEU A 123 -11.34 -10.83 4.14
C LEU A 123 -9.81 -10.74 4.04
N GLY A 124 -9.08 -11.12 5.08
CA GLY A 124 -7.62 -11.15 5.04
C GLY A 124 -7.18 -12.19 4.00
N ILE A 125 -6.91 -11.76 2.77
CA ILE A 125 -6.57 -12.66 1.66
C ILE A 125 -5.09 -12.51 1.35
N ALA A 126 -4.31 -13.57 1.58
CA ALA A 126 -2.92 -13.65 1.11
C ALA A 126 -2.87 -14.18 -0.33
N MET A 127 -1.86 -13.78 -1.09
CA MET A 127 -1.57 -14.38 -2.40
C MET A 127 -0.89 -15.74 -2.21
N GLY A 128 -1.04 -16.66 -3.16
CA GLY A 128 -0.44 -18.00 -3.06
C GLY A 128 1.08 -17.99 -2.90
N ASN A 129 1.74 -16.98 -3.49
CA ASN A 129 3.18 -16.77 -3.41
C ASN A 129 3.62 -15.81 -2.29
N ALA A 130 2.72 -15.43 -1.37
CA ALA A 130 3.09 -14.62 -0.21
C ALA A 130 3.98 -15.41 0.77
N GLU A 131 4.73 -14.68 1.59
CA GLU A 131 5.56 -15.25 2.66
C GLU A 131 4.73 -16.12 3.61
N PRO A 132 5.31 -17.21 4.17
CA PRO A 132 4.58 -18.14 5.04
C PRO A 132 3.89 -17.44 6.23
N GLU A 133 4.54 -16.46 6.83
CA GLU A 133 4.01 -15.70 7.96
C GLU A 133 2.76 -14.89 7.57
N ILE A 134 2.76 -14.31 6.37
CA ILE A 134 1.61 -13.57 5.83
C ILE A 134 0.44 -14.51 5.52
N LYS A 135 0.73 -15.70 4.97
CA LYS A 135 -0.31 -16.73 4.72
C LYS A 135 -0.92 -17.26 6.01
N ALA A 136 -0.15 -17.38 7.08
CA ALA A 136 -0.62 -17.85 8.38
C ALA A 136 -1.57 -16.87 9.08
N LEU A 137 -1.42 -15.57 8.81
CA LEU A 137 -2.27 -14.51 9.36
C LEU A 137 -3.54 -14.24 8.52
N ALA A 138 -3.60 -14.80 7.31
CA ALA A 138 -4.70 -14.57 6.38
C ALA A 138 -5.91 -15.48 6.68
N GLN A 139 -7.11 -14.94 6.50
CA GLN A 139 -8.38 -15.66 6.58
C GLN A 139 -8.63 -16.54 5.34
N ALA A 140 -7.99 -16.21 4.22
CA ALA A 140 -8.05 -16.96 2.97
C ALA A 140 -6.76 -16.78 2.16
N ILE A 141 -6.49 -17.72 1.26
CA ILE A 141 -5.34 -17.65 0.35
C ILE A 141 -5.87 -17.72 -1.08
N SER A 142 -5.54 -16.71 -1.90
CA SER A 142 -5.86 -16.66 -3.32
C SER A 142 -4.76 -17.34 -4.17
N LEU A 143 -4.90 -17.28 -5.50
CA LEU A 143 -3.85 -17.71 -6.43
C LEU A 143 -2.60 -16.85 -6.29
N THR A 144 -1.52 -17.20 -7.00
CA THR A 144 -0.31 -16.38 -7.04
C THR A 144 -0.54 -15.07 -7.80
N ASN A 145 0.38 -14.12 -7.67
CA ASN A 145 0.36 -12.88 -8.47
C ASN A 145 0.47 -13.14 -9.99
N VAL A 146 1.16 -14.20 -10.42
CA VAL A 146 1.29 -14.58 -11.83
C VAL A 146 0.04 -15.29 -12.37
N GLU A 147 -0.75 -15.90 -11.49
CA GLU A 147 -2.02 -16.57 -11.83
C GLU A 147 -3.24 -15.67 -11.57
N HIS A 148 -3.06 -14.35 -11.63
CA HIS A 148 -4.14 -13.37 -11.45
C HIS A 148 -4.86 -13.47 -10.08
N GLY A 149 -4.15 -13.81 -9.00
CA GLY A 149 -4.76 -14.02 -7.67
C GLY A 149 -5.54 -12.82 -7.12
N VAL A 150 -5.22 -11.59 -7.53
CA VAL A 150 -6.01 -10.40 -7.17
C VAL A 150 -7.37 -10.45 -7.86
N ALA A 151 -7.41 -10.76 -9.16
CA ALA A 151 -8.67 -10.86 -9.91
C ALA A 151 -9.54 -12.02 -9.41
N HIS A 152 -8.93 -13.17 -9.11
CA HIS A 152 -9.61 -14.31 -8.49
C HIS A 152 -10.25 -13.93 -7.14
N ALA A 153 -9.50 -13.26 -6.27
CA ALA A 153 -9.98 -12.82 -4.97
C ALA A 153 -11.19 -11.86 -5.10
N ILE A 154 -11.10 -10.87 -5.99
CA ILE A 154 -12.19 -9.92 -6.26
C ILE A 154 -13.42 -10.67 -6.79
N HIS A 155 -13.25 -11.59 -7.74
CA HIS A 155 -14.35 -12.35 -8.32
C HIS A 155 -15.09 -13.19 -7.27
N CYS A 156 -14.37 -13.92 -6.43
CA CYS A 156 -14.97 -14.68 -5.33
C CYS A 156 -15.77 -13.78 -4.38
N VAL A 157 -15.22 -12.63 -3.99
CA VAL A 157 -15.92 -11.66 -3.12
C VAL A 157 -17.19 -11.14 -3.77
N LEU A 158 -17.15 -10.78 -5.06
CA LEU A 158 -18.31 -10.28 -5.79
C LEU A 158 -19.41 -11.34 -5.97
N GLU A 159 -19.03 -12.61 -6.10
CA GLU A 159 -19.96 -13.73 -6.20
C GLU A 159 -20.41 -14.30 -4.84
N GLY A 160 -19.88 -13.77 -3.72
CA GLY A 160 -20.13 -14.31 -2.38
C GLY A 160 -19.57 -15.72 -2.17
N LYS A 161 -18.56 -16.12 -2.94
CA LYS A 161 -17.90 -17.43 -2.85
C LYS A 161 -16.67 -17.36 -1.94
N PRO A 162 -16.30 -18.46 -1.25
CA PRO A 162 -15.03 -18.54 -0.53
C PRO A 162 -13.84 -18.31 -1.47
N VAL A 163 -12.82 -17.61 -0.98
CA VAL A 163 -11.53 -17.51 -1.68
C VAL A 163 -10.68 -18.72 -1.28
N SER A 164 -10.48 -19.65 -2.21
CA SER A 164 -9.67 -20.86 -1.98
C SER A 164 -8.85 -21.19 -3.22
N GLN A 165 -7.68 -21.81 -3.05
CA GLN A 165 -6.96 -22.42 -4.17
C GLN A 165 -7.81 -23.56 -4.76
N PRO A 166 -7.86 -23.73 -6.09
CA PRO A 166 -8.51 -24.88 -6.69
C PRO A 166 -7.85 -26.16 -6.14
N GLU A 167 -8.66 -27.13 -5.72
CA GLU A 167 -8.15 -28.43 -5.30
C GLU A 167 -7.28 -28.98 -6.44
N THR A 168 -6.01 -29.26 -6.14
CA THR A 168 -5.15 -30.00 -7.05
C THR A 168 -5.86 -31.32 -7.31
N VAL A 169 -6.44 -31.48 -8.50
CA VAL A 169 -6.90 -32.79 -8.96
C VAL A 169 -5.64 -33.63 -9.01
N ILE A 170 -5.43 -34.43 -7.97
CA ILE A 170 -4.47 -35.52 -8.00
C ILE A 170 -5.11 -36.50 -9.00
N GLU A 171 -4.74 -36.37 -10.28
CA GLU A 171 -5.05 -37.42 -11.25
C GLU A 171 -4.40 -38.69 -10.70
N GLY A 172 -5.25 -39.57 -10.18
CA GLY A 172 -4.84 -40.84 -9.63
C GLY A 172 -4.05 -41.61 -10.68
N GLY A 173 -2.78 -41.84 -10.38
CA GLY A 173 -1.97 -42.79 -11.13
C GLY A 173 -2.67 -44.15 -11.12
N GLN A 174 -2.98 -44.64 -12.31
CA GLN A 174 -3.21 -46.05 -12.57
C GLN A 174 -1.89 -46.81 -12.57
#